data_AF-A0A8J4Y5W2-F1
#
_entry.id   AF-A0A8J4Y5W2-F1
#
_cell.length_a   1.000
_cell.length_b   1.000
_cell.length_c   1.000
_cell.angle_alpha   90.00
_cell.angle_beta   90.00
_cell.angle_gamma   90.00
#
_symmetry.space_group_name_H-M   'P 1'
#
loop_
_entity.id
_entity.type
_entity.pdbx_description
1 polymer ?
#
loop_
_entity_poly.entity_id
_entity_poly.type
_entity_poly.pdbx_seq_one_letter_code
_entity_poly.pdbx_strand_id
1 'polypeptide(L)'
;MADAGALTDSNPPQEAPEKPKTAKQLEKEAKKAAKLAKFQEKQAKTSEKGNDAVQKKPKKVEEKQVITYDIATPAGAKKDVAGELPAQYSPRYVEAAWYPWWKKEGFFKPEYGRDLNEDNPRGKFIMVIPPPNVTGSLHLGHALTNSVEDAMCRWNRMKGRTTLWVPGCDHAGIATQVAVEKKLKREEGISRHDLGREEFVKKVWQWKNE
;
A
#
# COMPACT_ATOMS: atom_id res chain seq x y z
N MET A 1 50.48 49.33 -44.63
CA MET A 1 49.25 49.27 -43.82
C MET A 1 48.54 48.00 -44.25
N ALA A 2 48.79 46.83 -43.64
CA ALA A 2 48.20 46.32 -42.39
C ALA A 2 46.66 46.24 -42.52
N ASP A 3 45.92 45.16 -42.27
CA ASP A 3 46.19 43.85 -41.65
C ASP A 3 44.93 42.95 -41.84
N ALA A 4 45.11 41.64 -41.63
CA ALA A 4 44.18 40.63 -41.11
C ALA A 4 42.87 40.25 -41.85
N GLY A 5 42.74 38.95 -42.13
CA GLY A 5 41.48 38.28 -42.50
C GLY A 5 40.83 37.50 -41.36
N ALA A 6 39.63 36.99 -41.63
CA ALA A 6 38.95 35.85 -40.96
C ALA A 6 37.70 35.52 -41.79
N LEU A 7 37.76 34.59 -42.76
CA LEU A 7 37.36 33.18 -42.64
C LEU A 7 35.97 32.99 -41.98
N THR A 8 34.97 32.84 -42.84
CA THR A 8 33.63 32.34 -42.56
C THR A 8 33.68 30.84 -42.26
N ASP A 9 33.40 30.42 -41.02
CA ASP A 9 33.33 29.01 -40.66
C ASP A 9 31.86 28.56 -40.61
N SER A 10 31.43 27.91 -41.69
CA SER A 10 30.19 27.14 -41.78
C SER A 10 30.56 25.66 -41.72
N ASN A 11 30.61 25.09 -40.52
CA ASN A 11 30.95 23.68 -40.32
C ASN A 11 29.68 22.84 -40.10
N PRO A 12 29.39 21.82 -40.94
CA PRO A 12 28.32 20.85 -40.67
C PRO A 12 28.70 19.94 -39.49
N PRO A 13 27.71 19.38 -38.75
CA PRO A 13 28.00 18.51 -37.61
C PRO A 13 28.70 17.22 -38.08
N GLN A 14 29.97 17.08 -37.71
CA GLN A 14 30.73 15.85 -37.85
C GLN A 14 30.14 14.78 -36.92
N GLU A 15 29.61 13.70 -37.47
CA GLU A 15 29.34 12.46 -36.74
C GLU A 15 30.65 11.93 -36.14
N ALA A 16 30.73 11.87 -34.82
CA ALA A 16 31.83 11.22 -34.12
C ALA A 16 31.79 9.71 -34.39
N PRO A 17 32.93 9.06 -34.70
CA PRO A 17 32.94 7.62 -34.97
C PRO A 17 32.58 6.86 -33.69
N GLU A 18 31.56 6.00 -33.74
CA GLU A 18 31.23 5.07 -32.66
C GLU A 18 32.47 4.23 -32.32
N LYS A 19 32.97 4.38 -31.08
CA LYS A 19 34.08 3.57 -30.59
C LYS A 19 33.66 2.08 -30.64
N PRO A 20 34.45 1.19 -31.25
CA PRO A 20 34.09 -0.22 -31.33
C PRO A 20 33.96 -0.82 -29.92
N LYS A 21 32.81 -1.44 -29.66
CA LYS A 21 32.50 -2.08 -28.37
C LYS A 21 33.61 -3.08 -28.01
N THR A 22 34.10 -2.99 -26.77
CA THR A 22 35.15 -3.91 -26.29
C THR A 22 34.64 -5.35 -26.25
N ALA A 23 35.52 -6.33 -26.50
CA ALA A 23 35.16 -7.75 -26.53
C ALA A 23 34.36 -8.23 -25.29
N LYS A 24 34.63 -7.66 -24.10
CA LYS A 24 33.87 -7.94 -22.86
C LYS A 24 32.42 -7.44 -22.88
N GLN A 25 32.13 -6.33 -23.57
CA GLN A 25 30.77 -5.80 -23.71
C GLN A 25 29.95 -6.65 -24.68
N LEU A 26 30.56 -7.07 -25.79
CA LEU A 26 29.93 -7.99 -26.75
C LEU A 26 29.63 -9.35 -26.12
N GLU A 27 30.53 -9.89 -25.30
CA GLU A 27 30.31 -11.15 -24.57
C GLU A 27 29.16 -11.03 -23.54
N LYS A 28 29.03 -9.87 -22.87
CA LYS A 28 27.96 -9.61 -21.90
C LYS A 28 26.59 -9.42 -22.58
N GLU A 29 26.55 -8.75 -23.73
CA GLU A 29 25.36 -8.63 -24.56
C GLU A 29 24.93 -9.99 -25.12
N ALA A 30 25.87 -10.79 -25.63
CA ALA A 30 25.61 -12.15 -26.10
C ALA A 30 25.07 -13.06 -24.98
N LYS A 31 25.65 -12.99 -23.77
CA LYS A 31 25.15 -13.73 -22.59
C LYS A 31 23.75 -13.29 -22.17
N LYS A 32 23.43 -11.99 -22.25
CA LYS A 32 22.08 -11.48 -21.96
C LYS A 32 21.07 -11.92 -23.01
N ALA A 33 21.43 -11.82 -24.29
CA ALA A 33 20.58 -12.25 -25.41
C ALA A 33 20.30 -13.75 -25.35
N ALA A 34 21.30 -14.58 -25.07
CA ALA A 34 21.13 -16.03 -24.89
C ALA A 34 20.23 -16.37 -23.69
N LYS A 35 20.30 -15.60 -22.61
CA LYS A 35 19.46 -15.79 -21.41
C LYS A 35 18.00 -15.37 -21.68
N LEU A 36 17.79 -14.31 -22.44
CA LEU A 36 16.46 -13.86 -22.86
C LEU A 36 15.82 -14.83 -23.85
N ALA A 37 16.59 -15.34 -24.82
CA ALA A 37 16.13 -16.36 -25.76
C ALA A 37 15.71 -17.65 -25.04
N LYS A 38 16.53 -18.15 -24.09
CA LYS A 38 16.16 -19.31 -23.24
C LYS A 38 14.92 -19.06 -22.39
N PHE A 39 14.68 -17.83 -21.94
CA PHE A 39 13.49 -17.46 -21.18
C PHE A 39 12.23 -17.43 -22.07
N GLN A 40 12.34 -16.85 -23.27
CA GLN A 40 11.26 -16.83 -24.26
C GLN A 40 10.92 -18.22 -24.76
N GLU A 41 11.91 -19.09 -24.99
CA GLU A 41 11.69 -20.48 -25.40
C GLU A 41 11.00 -21.30 -24.29
N LYS A 42 11.31 -21.00 -23.01
CA LYS A 42 10.64 -21.64 -21.87
C LYS A 42 9.20 -21.13 -21.70
N GLN A 43 8.93 -19.86 -21.98
CA GLN A 43 7.56 -19.33 -22.05
C GLN A 43 6.77 -19.97 -23.19
N ALA A 44 7.36 -20.07 -24.40
CA ALA A 44 6.74 -20.70 -25.56
C ALA A 44 6.39 -22.18 -25.31
N LYS A 45 7.30 -22.95 -24.69
CA LYS A 45 7.05 -24.35 -24.31
C LYS A 45 6.00 -24.53 -23.22
N THR A 46 5.76 -23.49 -22.40
CA THR A 46 4.69 -23.49 -21.38
C THR A 46 3.34 -23.17 -22.01
N SER A 47 3.32 -22.34 -23.07
CA SER A 47 2.10 -22.08 -23.87
C SER A 47 1.72 -23.23 -24.80
N GLU A 48 2.68 -24.04 -25.28
CA GLU A 48 2.38 -25.16 -26.19
C GLU A 48 1.86 -26.43 -25.48
N LYS A 49 2.15 -26.64 -24.19
CA LYS A 49 1.62 -27.78 -23.41
C LYS A 49 0.17 -27.59 -22.90
N GLY A 50 -0.50 -26.50 -23.29
CA GLY A 50 -1.87 -26.19 -22.87
C GLY A 50 -2.99 -26.66 -23.80
N ASN A 51 -2.67 -27.31 -24.93
CA ASN A 51 -3.62 -27.46 -26.05
C ASN A 51 -3.92 -28.91 -26.51
N ASP A 52 -3.84 -29.89 -25.62
CA ASP A 52 -4.51 -31.19 -25.85
C ASP A 52 -5.85 -31.25 -25.10
N ALA A 53 -6.89 -31.57 -25.86
CA ALA A 53 -8.29 -31.33 -25.53
C ALA A 53 -8.83 -32.16 -24.37
N VAL A 54 -9.42 -31.47 -23.39
CA VAL A 54 -10.59 -31.98 -22.66
C VAL A 54 -11.74 -31.01 -22.94
N GLN A 55 -12.72 -31.46 -23.72
CA GLN A 55 -13.99 -30.76 -23.91
C GLN A 55 -14.69 -30.63 -22.56
N LYS A 56 -14.42 -29.54 -21.83
CA LYS A 56 -15.29 -29.05 -20.77
C LYS A 56 -16.31 -28.11 -21.41
N LYS A 57 -17.60 -28.45 -21.28
CA LYS A 57 -18.74 -27.56 -21.56
C LYS A 57 -18.40 -26.12 -21.14
N PRO A 58 -18.78 -25.09 -21.91
CA PRO A 58 -18.48 -23.71 -21.56
C PRO A 58 -19.05 -23.43 -20.18
N LYS A 59 -18.17 -23.20 -19.20
CA LYS A 59 -18.58 -22.67 -17.91
C LYS A 59 -19.09 -21.25 -18.20
N LYS A 60 -20.41 -21.08 -18.11
CA LYS A 60 -21.06 -19.78 -17.98
C LYS A 60 -20.31 -19.05 -16.87
N VAL A 61 -19.57 -17.99 -17.21
CA VAL A 61 -19.01 -17.09 -16.19
C VAL A 61 -20.21 -16.33 -15.67
N GLU A 62 -20.87 -16.87 -14.65
CA GLU A 62 -21.85 -16.13 -13.89
C GLU A 62 -21.11 -14.94 -13.28
N GLU A 63 -21.49 -13.73 -13.67
CA GLU A 63 -21.06 -12.52 -12.98
C GLU A 63 -21.37 -12.72 -11.51
N LYS A 64 -20.32 -12.77 -10.66
CA LYS A 64 -20.52 -12.87 -9.21
C LYS A 64 -21.30 -11.64 -8.78
N GLN A 65 -22.59 -11.83 -8.49
CA GLN A 65 -23.44 -10.79 -7.93
C GLN A 65 -22.77 -10.25 -6.67
N VAL A 66 -22.49 -8.95 -6.65
CA VAL A 66 -21.90 -8.29 -5.49
C VAL A 66 -23.01 -8.09 -4.47
N ILE A 67 -23.12 -9.02 -3.52
CA ILE A 67 -24.08 -8.93 -2.42
C ILE A 67 -23.71 -7.73 -1.54
N THR A 68 -24.58 -6.73 -1.52
CA THR A 68 -24.42 -5.47 -0.77
C THR A 68 -25.55 -5.31 0.24
N TYR A 69 -25.31 -4.46 1.25
CA TYR A 69 -26.29 -4.16 2.30
C TYR A 69 -27.02 -2.87 1.95
N ASP A 70 -28.28 -2.99 1.51
CA ASP A 70 -29.06 -1.87 0.98
C ASP A 70 -30.03 -1.24 2.01
N ILE A 71 -30.04 -1.76 3.24
CA ILE A 71 -30.91 -1.23 4.29
C ILE A 71 -30.36 0.13 4.76
N ALA A 72 -31.19 1.17 4.65
CA ALA A 72 -30.86 2.52 5.11
C ALA A 72 -30.70 2.57 6.65
N THR A 73 -29.50 2.25 7.13
CA THR A 73 -29.16 2.30 8.56
C THR A 73 -28.59 3.67 8.88
N PRO A 74 -29.21 4.44 9.80
CA PRO A 74 -28.67 5.72 10.22
C PRO A 74 -27.22 5.59 10.73
N ALA A 75 -26.40 6.60 10.49
CA ALA A 75 -24.99 6.56 10.88
C ALA A 75 -24.83 6.27 12.38
N GLY A 76 -24.12 5.17 12.70
CA GLY A 76 -23.89 4.73 14.08
C GLY A 76 -25.09 4.04 14.74
N ALA A 77 -26.19 3.79 14.04
CA ALA A 77 -27.22 2.88 14.53
C ALA A 77 -26.78 1.42 14.37
N LYS A 78 -27.28 0.55 15.24
CA LYS A 78 -27.03 -0.90 15.14
C LYS A 78 -27.61 -1.41 13.83
N LYS A 79 -26.84 -2.25 13.13
CA LYS A 79 -27.27 -2.92 11.90
C LYS A 79 -28.56 -3.71 12.14
N ASP A 80 -29.50 -3.62 11.19
CA ASP A 80 -30.68 -4.47 11.17
C ASP A 80 -30.29 -5.87 10.70
N VAL A 81 -30.69 -6.87 11.49
CA VAL A 81 -30.42 -8.30 11.25
C VAL A 81 -31.70 -9.12 11.25
N ALA A 82 -32.88 -8.48 11.27
CA ALA A 82 -34.18 -9.16 11.26
C ALA A 82 -34.59 -9.67 9.87
N GLY A 83 -34.01 -9.10 8.81
CA GLY A 83 -34.28 -9.50 7.43
C GLY A 83 -33.67 -10.84 7.04
N GLU A 84 -34.01 -11.30 5.83
CA GLU A 84 -33.45 -12.54 5.27
C GLU A 84 -31.94 -12.42 5.03
N LEU A 85 -31.21 -13.48 5.36
CA LEU A 85 -29.77 -13.55 5.12
C LEU A 85 -29.50 -13.87 3.65
N PRO A 86 -28.48 -13.26 3.04
CA PRO A 86 -28.10 -13.59 1.68
C PRO A 86 -27.69 -15.06 1.58
N ALA A 87 -27.98 -15.68 0.43
CA ALA A 87 -27.69 -17.09 0.19
C ALA A 87 -26.20 -17.43 0.24
N GLN A 88 -25.31 -16.45 0.06
CA GLN A 88 -23.86 -16.60 0.20
C GLN A 88 -23.28 -15.54 1.14
N TYR A 89 -22.18 -15.90 1.80
CA TYR A 89 -21.41 -14.97 2.63
C TYR A 89 -20.81 -13.84 1.79
N SER A 90 -21.00 -12.60 2.24
CA SER A 90 -20.36 -11.41 1.69
C SER A 90 -19.80 -10.55 2.82
N PRO A 91 -18.48 -10.33 2.90
CA PRO A 91 -17.89 -9.42 3.89
C PRO A 91 -18.48 -8.01 3.81
N ARG A 92 -18.71 -7.51 2.59
CA ARG A 92 -19.31 -6.18 2.36
C ARG A 92 -20.70 -6.09 2.97
N TYR A 93 -21.51 -7.13 2.82
CA TYR A 93 -22.81 -7.20 3.48
C TYR A 93 -22.63 -7.28 5.00
N VAL A 94 -21.80 -8.21 5.49
CA VAL A 94 -21.69 -8.53 6.91
C VAL A 94 -21.15 -7.34 7.70
N GLU A 95 -20.05 -6.73 7.27
CA GLU A 95 -19.33 -5.65 7.96
C GLU A 95 -20.04 -4.29 7.89
N ALA A 96 -21.00 -4.12 6.97
CA ALA A 96 -21.76 -2.89 6.83
C ALA A 96 -22.41 -2.43 8.15
N ALA A 97 -22.38 -1.12 8.40
CA ALA A 97 -22.93 -0.45 9.59
C ALA A 97 -22.30 -0.78 10.96
N TRP A 98 -21.54 -1.88 11.12
CA TRP A 98 -20.99 -2.25 12.43
C TRP A 98 -19.94 -1.28 12.96
N TYR A 99 -18.97 -0.87 12.13
CA TYR A 99 -17.88 -0.03 12.60
C TYR A 99 -18.33 1.36 13.11
N PRO A 100 -19.21 2.10 12.39
CA PRO A 100 -19.81 3.33 12.93
C PRO A 100 -20.54 3.11 14.25
N TRP A 101 -21.30 2.01 14.37
CA TRP A 101 -22.00 1.68 15.61
C TRP A 101 -21.04 1.37 16.77
N TRP A 102 -20.02 0.53 16.55
CA TRP A 102 -18.98 0.25 17.56
C TRP A 102 -18.29 1.52 18.07
N LYS A 103 -18.02 2.48 17.17
CA LYS A 103 -17.47 3.79 17.55
C LYS A 103 -18.46 4.57 18.43
N LYS A 104 -19.73 4.65 18.03
CA LYS A 104 -20.77 5.38 18.77
C LYS A 104 -21.01 4.82 20.16
N GLU A 105 -21.10 3.50 20.28
CA GLU A 105 -21.28 2.81 21.57
C GLU A 105 -20.02 2.84 22.44
N GLY A 106 -18.89 3.30 21.89
CA GLY A 106 -17.63 3.39 22.60
C GLY A 106 -16.98 2.04 22.84
N PHE A 107 -17.24 1.01 22.02
CA PHE A 107 -16.64 -0.33 22.14
C PHE A 107 -15.12 -0.40 21.93
N PHE A 108 -14.46 0.75 21.75
CA PHE A 108 -13.01 0.87 21.78
C PHE A 108 -12.48 1.39 23.12
N LYS A 109 -13.34 1.80 24.06
CA LYS A 109 -12.96 2.20 25.42
C LYS A 109 -12.32 1.03 26.19
N PRO A 110 -11.46 1.28 27.18
CA PRO A 110 -10.81 0.21 27.93
C PRO A 110 -11.73 -0.60 28.85
N GLU A 111 -12.87 -0.02 29.25
CA GLU A 111 -13.80 -0.53 30.25
C GLU A 111 -15.24 -0.05 29.96
N TYR A 112 -16.26 -0.85 30.34
CA TYR A 112 -17.68 -0.63 30.00
C TYR A 112 -18.63 -0.49 31.18
N GLY A 113 -18.14 -0.57 32.41
CA GLY A 113 -19.03 -0.48 33.58
C GLY A 113 -18.32 -0.33 34.92
N ARG A 114 -17.00 -0.11 34.92
CA ARG A 114 -16.21 0.17 36.12
C ARG A 114 -15.54 1.52 35.98
N ASP A 115 -15.29 2.17 37.11
CA ASP A 115 -14.39 3.31 37.14
C ASP A 115 -12.96 2.83 36.80
N LEU A 116 -12.27 3.57 35.93
CA LEU A 116 -10.88 3.27 35.56
C LEU A 116 -9.90 3.51 36.71
N ASN A 117 -10.30 4.28 37.72
CA ASN A 117 -9.53 4.52 38.95
C ASN A 117 -9.64 3.36 39.94
N GLU A 118 -10.62 2.48 39.77
CA GLU A 118 -10.77 1.28 40.60
C GLU A 118 -9.93 0.13 40.08
N ASP A 119 -9.43 -0.71 40.99
CA ASP A 119 -8.69 -1.90 40.60
C ASP A 119 -9.63 -3.00 40.10
N ASN A 120 -9.36 -3.46 38.88
CA ASN A 120 -10.06 -4.60 38.32
C ASN A 120 -9.44 -5.90 38.86
N PRO A 121 -10.20 -6.76 39.57
CA PRO A 121 -9.69 -8.03 40.11
C PRO A 121 -9.30 -9.03 39.02
N ARG A 122 -9.78 -8.86 37.78
CA ARG A 122 -9.34 -9.64 36.60
C ARG A 122 -8.03 -9.10 36.01
N GLY A 123 -7.53 -7.97 36.50
CA GLY A 123 -6.31 -7.32 36.05
C GLY A 123 -6.47 -6.48 34.78
N LYS A 124 -5.35 -5.93 34.33
CA LYS A 124 -5.25 -5.03 33.17
C LYS A 124 -4.44 -5.71 32.06
N PHE A 125 -4.81 -5.49 30.81
CA PHE A 125 -4.02 -5.87 29.62
C PHE A 125 -3.85 -4.63 28.75
N ILE A 126 -2.60 -4.21 28.56
CA ILE A 126 -2.28 -2.98 27.84
C ILE A 126 -1.22 -3.30 26.80
N MET A 127 -1.46 -2.87 25.57
CA MET A 127 -0.49 -2.97 24.50
C MET A 127 -0.50 -1.71 23.64
N VAL A 128 0.62 -1.42 23.01
CA VAL A 128 0.79 -0.30 22.09
C VAL A 128 0.88 -0.88 20.69
N ILE A 129 0.11 -0.34 19.74
CA ILE A 129 0.27 -0.71 18.34
C ILE A 129 1.69 -0.33 17.92
N PRO A 130 2.45 -1.21 17.24
CA PRO A 130 3.68 -0.81 16.57
C PRO A 130 3.32 0.33 15.60
N PRO A 131 3.75 1.57 15.88
CA PRO A 131 3.20 2.72 15.18
C PRO A 131 3.62 2.65 13.71
N PRO A 132 2.67 2.58 12.75
CA PRO A 132 3.04 2.55 11.34
C PRO A 132 3.72 3.87 10.95
N ASN A 133 4.72 3.75 10.07
CA ASN A 133 5.41 4.89 9.49
C ASN A 133 4.46 5.68 8.60
N VAL A 134 4.49 7.01 8.69
CA VAL A 134 3.72 7.92 7.80
C VAL A 134 4.41 8.03 6.42
N THR A 135 4.67 6.89 5.78
CA THR A 135 5.40 6.79 4.50
C THR A 135 4.53 6.31 3.34
N GLY A 136 3.22 6.24 3.53
CA GLY A 136 2.23 5.84 2.52
C GLY A 136 1.24 4.79 3.03
N SER A 137 0.63 4.05 2.11
CA SER A 137 -0.42 3.08 2.42
C SER A 137 0.09 1.84 3.17
N LEU A 138 -0.78 1.29 4.01
CA LEU A 138 -0.53 0.03 4.70
C LEU A 138 -0.55 -1.16 3.72
N HIS A 139 0.41 -2.07 3.87
CA HIS A 139 0.44 -3.37 3.19
C HIS A 139 -0.01 -4.54 4.10
N LEU A 140 -0.13 -5.74 3.51
CA LEU A 140 -0.58 -6.99 4.17
C LEU A 140 0.17 -7.33 5.47
N GLY A 141 1.42 -6.88 5.62
CA GLY A 141 2.20 -7.07 6.84
C GLY A 141 1.58 -6.34 8.04
N HIS A 142 1.10 -5.11 7.85
CA HIS A 142 0.37 -4.38 8.88
C HIS A 142 -0.95 -5.08 9.21
N ALA A 143 -1.66 -5.59 8.19
CA ALA A 143 -2.91 -6.31 8.40
C ALA A 143 -2.69 -7.57 9.25
N LEU A 144 -1.63 -8.33 9.00
CA LEU A 144 -1.27 -9.50 9.79
C LEU A 144 -0.99 -9.12 11.25
N THR A 145 -0.10 -8.15 11.48
CA THR A 145 0.24 -7.70 12.84
C THR A 145 -1.01 -7.23 13.59
N ASN A 146 -1.78 -6.31 13.00
CA ASN A 146 -2.98 -5.75 13.63
C ASN A 146 -4.05 -6.82 13.89
N SER A 147 -4.17 -7.84 13.03
CA SER A 147 -5.14 -8.93 13.24
C SER A 147 -4.79 -9.77 14.47
N VAL A 148 -3.50 -10.05 14.68
CA VAL A 148 -3.02 -10.79 15.86
C VAL A 148 -3.23 -9.96 17.13
N GLU A 149 -2.87 -8.68 17.09
CA GLU A 149 -3.02 -7.77 18.23
C GLU A 149 -4.50 -7.53 18.59
N ASP A 150 -5.37 -7.33 17.60
CA ASP A 150 -6.82 -7.19 17.80
C ASP A 150 -7.41 -8.46 18.43
N ALA A 151 -7.02 -9.65 17.97
CA ALA A 151 -7.46 -10.92 18.54
C ALA A 151 -7.03 -11.05 20.02
N MET A 152 -5.79 -10.67 20.36
CA MET A 152 -5.31 -10.66 21.74
C MET A 152 -6.10 -9.68 22.61
N CYS A 153 -6.43 -8.49 22.09
CA CYS A 153 -7.24 -7.49 22.78
C CYS A 153 -8.64 -8.01 23.06
N ARG A 154 -9.32 -8.54 22.03
CA ARG A 154 -10.66 -9.12 22.18
C ARG A 154 -10.66 -10.27 23.18
N TRP A 155 -9.67 -11.15 23.11
CA TRP A 155 -9.55 -12.29 24.03
C TRP A 155 -9.35 -11.87 25.49
N ASN A 156 -8.44 -10.93 25.78
CA ASN A 156 -8.24 -10.42 27.14
C ASN A 156 -9.48 -9.68 27.66
N ARG A 157 -10.17 -8.95 26.78
CA ARG A 157 -11.44 -8.30 27.11
C ARG A 157 -12.54 -9.30 27.44
N MET A 158 -12.67 -10.39 26.67
CA MET A 158 -13.61 -11.48 26.97
C MET A 158 -13.28 -12.20 28.28
N LYS A 159 -12.01 -12.17 28.73
CA LYS A 159 -11.60 -12.63 30.08
C LYS A 159 -11.96 -11.66 31.20
N GLY A 160 -12.60 -10.52 30.88
CA GLY A 160 -13.03 -9.50 31.84
C GLY A 160 -11.93 -8.53 32.29
N ARG A 161 -10.75 -8.58 31.68
CA ARG A 161 -9.63 -7.66 31.97
C ARG A 161 -9.92 -6.28 31.39
N THR A 162 -9.52 -5.23 32.10
CA THR A 162 -9.49 -3.88 31.55
C THR A 162 -8.45 -3.85 30.44
N THR A 163 -8.88 -3.57 29.21
CA THR A 163 -8.09 -3.86 28.01
C THR A 163 -7.92 -2.61 27.15
N LEU A 164 -6.68 -2.13 27.02
CA LEU A 164 -6.31 -0.96 26.24
C LEU A 164 -5.32 -1.34 25.14
N TRP A 165 -5.68 -1.02 23.89
CA TRP A 165 -4.78 -1.05 22.74
C TRP A 165 -4.54 0.38 22.30
N VAL A 166 -3.34 0.91 22.52
CA VAL A 166 -3.02 2.31 22.27
C VAL A 166 -2.67 2.49 20.79
N PRO A 167 -3.46 3.27 20.02
CA PRO A 167 -3.11 3.59 18.65
C PRO A 167 -2.04 4.69 18.59
N GLY A 168 -1.28 4.75 17.50
CA GLY A 168 -0.30 5.80 17.24
C GLY A 168 0.28 5.66 15.83
N CYS A 169 0.97 6.69 15.34
CA CYS A 169 1.70 6.68 14.07
C CYS A 169 3.11 7.23 14.30
N ASP A 170 4.09 6.72 13.56
CA ASP A 170 5.48 7.18 13.64
C ASP A 170 5.79 8.14 12.50
N HIS A 171 6.29 9.33 12.86
CA HIS A 171 6.78 10.33 11.92
C HIS A 171 7.85 9.80 10.96
N ALA A 172 8.59 8.75 11.35
CA ALA A 172 9.54 8.04 10.50
C ALA A 172 10.53 8.95 9.74
N GLY A 173 11.08 9.97 10.43
CA GLY A 173 11.89 11.08 9.92
C GLY A 173 12.49 10.92 8.51
N ILE A 174 13.59 10.16 8.39
CA ILE A 174 14.31 9.98 7.12
C ILE A 174 13.44 9.26 6.06
N ALA A 175 12.67 8.25 6.46
CA ALA A 175 11.84 7.50 5.53
C ALA A 175 10.73 8.39 4.94
N THR A 176 10.09 9.21 5.77
CA THR A 176 9.08 10.19 5.35
C THR A 176 9.70 11.25 4.44
N GLN A 177 10.86 11.79 4.81
CA GLN A 177 11.59 12.73 3.97
C GLN A 177 11.86 12.15 2.57
N VAL A 178 12.41 10.94 2.49
CA VAL A 178 12.71 10.27 1.21
C VAL A 178 11.43 10.00 0.40
N ALA A 179 10.32 9.64 1.06
CA ALA A 179 9.04 9.45 0.39
C ALA A 179 8.52 10.75 -0.23
N VAL A 180 8.53 11.85 0.53
CA VAL A 180 8.11 13.18 0.06
C VAL A 180 9.01 13.68 -1.07
N GLU A 181 10.33 13.54 -0.94
CA GLU A 181 11.27 13.92 -2.01
C GLU A 181 11.02 13.16 -3.31
N LYS A 182 10.76 11.84 -3.22
CA LYS A 182 10.42 11.03 -4.40
C LYS A 182 9.10 11.46 -5.03
N LYS A 183 8.09 11.82 -4.22
CA LYS A 183 6.80 12.34 -4.70
C LYS A 183 6.99 13.66 -5.44
N LEU A 184 7.65 14.63 -4.81
CA LEU A 184 7.94 15.95 -5.39
C LEU A 184 8.69 15.84 -6.71
N LYS A 185 9.74 15.01 -6.76
CA LYS A 185 10.50 14.80 -7.99
C LYS A 185 9.66 14.15 -9.10
N ARG A 186 8.73 13.26 -8.76
CA ARG A 186 7.87 12.57 -9.73
C ARG A 186 6.73 13.44 -10.25
N GLU A 187 6.12 14.26 -9.40
CA GLU A 187 4.91 15.02 -9.70
C GLU A 187 5.21 16.45 -10.15
N GLU A 188 6.18 17.10 -9.50
CA GLU A 188 6.52 18.50 -9.73
C GLU A 188 7.90 18.66 -10.40
N GLY A 189 8.70 17.60 -10.47
CA GLY A 189 10.05 17.63 -11.07
C GLY A 189 11.11 18.35 -10.23
N ILE A 190 10.74 18.84 -9.05
CA ILE A 190 11.59 19.65 -8.16
C ILE A 190 12.24 18.80 -7.06
N SER A 191 13.37 19.26 -6.55
CA SER A 191 14.07 18.70 -5.41
C SER A 191 13.83 19.51 -4.13
N ARG A 192 14.14 18.92 -2.97
CA ARG A 192 14.10 19.63 -1.68
C ARG A 192 15.01 20.87 -1.65
N HIS A 193 16.06 20.88 -2.47
CA HIS A 193 17.02 21.98 -2.53
C HIS A 193 16.44 23.19 -3.24
N ASP A 194 15.54 22.95 -4.20
CA ASP A 194 14.85 24.03 -4.93
C ASP A 194 13.80 24.73 -4.06
N LEU A 195 13.18 23.99 -3.13
CA LEU A 195 12.16 24.52 -2.20
C LEU A 195 12.76 25.24 -0.98
N GLY A 196 13.92 24.82 -0.52
CA GLY A 196 14.45 25.24 0.79
C GLY A 196 13.72 24.57 1.97
N ARG A 197 14.26 24.76 3.19
CA ARG A 197 13.83 24.01 4.39
C ARG A 197 12.38 24.27 4.78
N GLU A 198 11.96 25.53 4.81
CA GLU A 198 10.64 25.89 5.35
C GLU A 198 9.50 25.36 4.48
N GLU A 199 9.58 25.57 3.16
CA GLU A 199 8.58 25.06 2.22
C GLU A 199 8.60 23.53 2.15
N PHE A 200 9.78 22.90 2.23
CA PHE A 200 9.85 21.44 2.31
C PHE A 200 9.17 20.90 3.57
N VAL A 201 9.35 21.53 4.73
CA VAL A 201 8.65 21.13 5.96
C VAL A 201 7.13 21.25 5.82
N LYS A 202 6.63 22.29 5.15
CA LYS A 202 5.19 22.41 4.86
C LYS A 202 4.69 21.25 3.98
N LYS A 203 5.43 20.87 2.94
CA LYS A 203 5.12 19.71 2.10
C LYS A 203 5.11 18.40 2.89
N VAL A 204 6.04 18.21 3.84
CA VAL A 204 6.06 17.04 4.73
C VAL A 204 4.83 17.01 5.66
N TRP A 205 4.41 18.15 6.19
CA TRP A 205 3.18 18.22 6.98
C TRP A 205 1.91 17.96 6.16
N GLN A 206 1.88 18.42 4.91
CA GLN A 206 0.79 18.08 3.99
C GLN A 206 0.73 16.57 3.77
N TRP A 207 1.86 15.94 3.44
CA TRP A 207 1.98 14.48 3.30
C TRP A 207 1.48 13.73 4.53
N LYS A 208 1.78 14.21 5.74
CA LYS A 208 1.33 13.56 6.99
C LYS A 208 -0.20 13.53 7.14
N ASN A 209 -0.89 14.51 6.55
CA ASN A 209 -2.34 14.67 6.68
C ASN A 209 -3.12 14.07 5.49
N GLU A 210 -2.43 13.59 4.45
CA GLU A 210 -2.98 12.79 3.36
C GLU A 210 -3.31 11.36 3.82
#